data_AF-A0A377BV56-F1
#
_entry.id   AF-A0A377BV56-F1
#
_cell.length_a   1.000
_cell.length_b   1.000
_cell.length_c   1.000
_cell.angle_alpha   90.00
_cell.angle_beta   90.00
_cell.angle_gamma   90.00
#
_symmetry.space_group_name_H-M   'P 1'
#
loop_
_entity.id
_entity.type
_entity.pdbx_description
1 polymer ?
#
loop_
_entity_poly.entity_id
_entity_poly.type
_entity_poly.pdbx_seq_one_letter_code
_entity_poly.pdbx_strand_id
1 'polypeptide(L)'
;MAIHEHIRQDGEKELERDAMALLWSAIAAGLSMGASLLAKGIFQVELEGVPGSFLLENLGYTFGFIIVIMARQQLFTENTVTAVLPVMQKPTMSNVGLLIRLWGVVLLGNILGTGIAAWAFEYMPIFNEETRDAFVKSAWM
;
A
#
# COMPACT_ATOMS: atom_id res chain seq x y z
N MET A 1 25.06 0.61 33.60
CA MET A 1 25.32 1.02 32.19
C MET A 1 25.44 -0.16 31.20
N ALA A 2 25.52 -1.43 31.64
CA ALA A 2 25.63 -2.58 30.72
C ALA A 2 24.29 -3.19 30.25
N ILE A 3 23.15 -2.80 30.85
CA ILE A 3 21.83 -3.38 30.54
C ILE A 3 21.13 -2.66 29.38
N HIS A 4 21.40 -1.37 29.16
CA HIS A 4 20.78 -0.60 28.05
C HIS A 4 21.32 -0.99 26.67
N GLU A 5 22.57 -1.43 26.56
CA GLU A 5 23.17 -1.83 25.27
C GLU A 5 22.63 -3.19 24.79
N HIS A 6 22.40 -4.12 25.71
CA HIS A 6 21.82 -5.43 25.39
C HIS A 6 20.35 -5.32 24.94
N ILE A 7 19.56 -4.45 25.57
CA ILE A 7 18.17 -4.16 25.13
C ILE A 7 18.15 -3.44 23.77
N ARG A 8 19.15 -2.61 23.47
CA ARG A 8 19.29 -1.89 22.20
C ARG A 8 19.57 -2.83 21.02
N GLN A 9 20.48 -3.80 21.21
CA GLN A 9 20.83 -4.77 20.15
C GLN A 9 19.77 -5.86 19.95
N ASP A 10 19.09 -6.29 21.01
CA ASP A 10 18.01 -7.27 20.89
C ASP A 10 16.77 -6.64 20.24
N GLY A 11 16.44 -5.38 20.56
CA GLY A 11 15.40 -4.62 19.88
C GLY A 11 15.68 -4.39 18.39
N GLU A 12 16.94 -4.15 18.01
CA GLU A 12 17.33 -3.96 16.59
C GLU A 12 17.18 -5.23 15.74
N LYS A 13 17.52 -6.41 16.28
CA LYS A 13 17.39 -7.70 15.56
C LYS A 13 15.95 -8.20 15.51
N GLU A 14 15.16 -7.95 16.55
CA GLU A 14 13.75 -8.34 16.60
C GLU A 14 12.92 -7.43 15.66
N LEU A 15 13.26 -6.13 15.58
CA LEU A 15 12.67 -5.19 14.62
C LEU A 15 13.12 -5.41 13.17
N GLU A 16 14.30 -5.98 12.91
CA GLU A 16 14.75 -6.26 11.53
C GLU A 16 13.97 -7.40 10.86
N ARG A 17 13.63 -8.45 11.60
CA ARG A 17 12.74 -9.52 11.10
C ARG A 17 11.32 -9.00 10.86
N ASP A 18 10.80 -8.18 11.78
CA ASP A 18 9.48 -7.58 11.62
C ASP A 18 9.43 -6.56 10.48
N ALA A 19 10.48 -5.74 10.30
CA ALA A 19 10.55 -4.75 9.22
C ALA A 19 10.45 -5.38 7.83
N MET A 20 11.06 -6.55 7.62
CA MET A 20 10.97 -7.26 6.34
C MET A 20 9.57 -7.85 6.11
N ALA A 21 8.94 -8.40 7.15
CA ALA A 21 7.55 -8.88 7.06
C ALA A 21 6.56 -7.72 6.81
N LEU A 22 6.78 -6.57 7.48
CA LEU A 22 6.08 -5.32 7.25
C LEU A 22 6.25 -4.83 5.81
N LEU A 23 7.47 -4.87 5.27
CA LEU A 23 7.76 -4.47 3.89
C LEU A 23 7.01 -5.36 2.89
N TRP A 24 7.06 -6.68 3.03
CA TRP A 24 6.34 -7.59 2.15
C TRP A 24 4.82 -7.41 2.23
N SER A 25 4.28 -7.20 3.43
CA SER A 25 2.86 -6.88 3.62
C SER A 25 2.49 -5.56 2.94
N ALA A 26 3.34 -4.53 3.06
CA ALA A 26 3.15 -3.24 2.43
C ALA A 26 3.25 -3.29 0.90
N ILE A 27 4.16 -4.09 0.35
CA ILE A 27 4.24 -4.36 -1.10
C ILE A 27 2.97 -5.04 -1.59
N ALA A 28 2.50 -6.08 -0.87
CA ALA A 28 1.26 -6.76 -1.21
C ALA A 28 0.06 -5.79 -1.19
N ALA A 29 0.00 -4.90 -0.20
CA ALA A 29 -1.01 -3.84 -0.12
C ALA A 29 -0.98 -2.92 -1.35
N GLY A 30 0.22 -2.47 -1.75
CA GLY A 30 0.40 -1.64 -2.94
C GLY A 30 -0.03 -2.36 -4.22
N LEU A 31 0.31 -3.64 -4.37
CA LEU A 31 -0.12 -4.46 -5.50
C LEU A 31 -1.65 -4.61 -5.54
N SER A 32 -2.29 -4.88 -4.40
CA SER A 32 -3.75 -5.00 -4.30
C SER A 32 -4.46 -3.68 -4.64
N MET A 33 -3.93 -2.55 -4.18
CA MET A 33 -4.46 -1.23 -4.56
C MET A 33 -4.24 -0.94 -6.04
N GLY A 34 -3.07 -1.23 -6.60
CA GLY A 34 -2.78 -1.07 -8.03
C GLY A 34 -3.71 -1.90 -8.91
N ALA A 35 -3.97 -3.16 -8.54
CA ALA A 35 -4.91 -4.03 -9.25
C ALA A 35 -6.36 -3.49 -9.21
N SER A 36 -6.76 -2.84 -8.12
CA SER A 36 -8.10 -2.25 -7.98
C SER A 36 -8.34 -1.05 -8.90
N LEU A 37 -7.33 -0.19 -9.08
CA LEU A 37 -7.36 0.91 -10.03
C LEU A 37 -7.47 0.38 -11.46
N LEU A 38 -6.81 -0.74 -11.75
CA LEU A 38 -6.95 -1.38 -13.05
C LEU A 38 -8.34 -1.98 -13.26
N ALA A 39 -8.89 -2.68 -12.26
CA ALA A 39 -10.26 -3.18 -12.34
C ALA A 39 -11.26 -2.03 -12.60
N LYS A 40 -11.05 -0.88 -11.95
CA LYS A 40 -11.81 0.35 -12.23
C LYS A 40 -11.61 0.82 -13.69
N GLY A 41 -10.38 0.84 -14.20
CA GLY A 41 -10.09 1.19 -15.60
C GLY A 41 -10.75 0.26 -16.62
N ILE A 42 -10.76 -1.05 -16.36
CA ILE A 42 -11.50 -2.04 -17.18
C ILE A 42 -12.99 -1.71 -17.17
N PHE A 43 -13.58 -1.52 -15.98
CA PHE A 43 -14.99 -1.18 -15.88
C PHE A 43 -15.33 0.13 -16.58
N GLN A 44 -14.44 1.11 -16.57
CA GLN A 44 -14.63 2.37 -17.28
C GLN A 44 -14.70 2.18 -18.81
N VAL A 45 -13.85 1.32 -19.37
CA VAL A 45 -13.87 1.01 -20.83
C VAL A 45 -15.08 0.16 -21.19
N GLU A 46 -15.33 -0.92 -20.46
CA GLU A 46 -16.38 -1.89 -20.79
C GLU A 46 -17.80 -1.37 -20.51
N LEU A 47 -17.95 -0.38 -19.62
CA LEU A 47 -19.25 0.22 -19.27
C LEU A 47 -19.42 1.62 -19.87
N GLU A 48 -18.56 2.03 -20.81
CA GLU A 48 -18.69 3.33 -21.46
C GLU A 48 -20.06 3.44 -22.16
N GLY A 49 -20.85 4.45 -21.77
CA GLY A 49 -22.21 4.67 -22.29
C GLY A 49 -23.34 3.96 -21.54
N VAL A 50 -23.06 3.16 -20.50
CA VAL A 50 -24.09 2.51 -19.67
C VAL A 50 -24.57 3.48 -18.56
N PRO A 51 -25.89 3.67 -18.38
CA PRO A 51 -26.40 4.42 -17.24
C PRO A 51 -26.02 3.74 -15.92
N GLY A 52 -25.16 4.37 -15.14
CA GLY A 52 -24.65 3.84 -13.86
C GLY A 52 -23.21 3.31 -13.89
N SER A 53 -22.49 3.45 -15.01
CA SER A 53 -21.06 3.09 -15.12
C SER A 53 -20.21 3.65 -13.97
N PHE A 54 -20.45 4.91 -13.59
CA PHE A 54 -19.78 5.57 -12.47
C PHE A 54 -19.91 4.81 -11.13
N LEU A 55 -21.06 4.19 -10.85
CA LEU A 55 -21.24 3.43 -9.60
C LEU A 55 -20.44 2.12 -9.65
N LEU A 56 -20.41 1.43 -10.79
CA LEU A 56 -19.63 0.20 -10.97
C LEU A 56 -18.12 0.49 -10.96
N GLU A 57 -17.67 1.59 -11.55
CA GLU A 57 -16.28 2.06 -11.48
C GLU A 57 -15.83 2.26 -10.02
N ASN A 58 -16.67 2.87 -9.18
CA ASN A 58 -16.36 3.07 -7.76
C ASN A 58 -16.35 1.76 -6.95
N LEU A 59 -17.06 0.72 -7.40
CA LEU A 59 -16.98 -0.61 -6.79
C LEU A 59 -15.62 -1.27 -7.00
N GLY A 60 -14.94 -1.01 -8.12
CA GLY A 60 -13.59 -1.53 -8.39
C GLY A 60 -12.58 -1.12 -7.31
N TYR A 61 -12.58 0.17 -6.95
CA TYR A 61 -11.76 0.69 -5.85
C TYR A 61 -12.15 0.08 -4.50
N THR A 62 -13.47 -0.03 -4.24
CA THR A 62 -13.99 -0.60 -3.00
C THR A 62 -13.57 -2.06 -2.81
N PHE A 63 -13.60 -2.86 -3.88
CA PHE A 63 -13.14 -4.24 -3.88
C PHE A 63 -11.66 -4.36 -3.53
N GLY A 64 -10.82 -3.52 -4.13
CA GLY A 64 -9.39 -3.45 -3.79
C GLY A 64 -9.15 -3.20 -2.32
N PHE A 65 -9.85 -2.23 -1.76
CA PHE A 65 -9.73 -1.87 -0.37
C PHE A 65 -10.22 -2.98 0.57
N ILE A 66 -11.31 -3.67 0.24
CA ILE A 66 -11.79 -4.83 1.00
C ILE A 66 -10.74 -5.96 1.00
N ILE A 67 -10.08 -6.22 -0.14
CA ILE A 67 -9.03 -7.24 -0.23
C ILE A 67 -7.88 -6.90 0.72
N VAL A 68 -7.44 -5.63 0.74
CA VAL A 68 -6.38 -5.16 1.65
C VAL A 68 -6.74 -5.42 3.11
N ILE A 69 -7.94 -5.02 3.52
CA ILE A 69 -8.40 -5.18 4.91
C ILE A 69 -8.54 -6.66 5.27
N MET A 70 -9.17 -7.46 4.41
CA MET A 70 -9.38 -8.90 4.64
C MET A 70 -8.05 -9.66 4.73
N ALA A 71 -7.06 -9.26 3.93
CA ALA A 71 -5.72 -9.84 3.94
C ALA A 71 -4.82 -9.29 5.06
N ARG A 72 -5.30 -8.30 5.84
CA ARG A 72 -4.51 -7.60 6.87
C ARG A 72 -3.19 -7.04 6.32
N GLN A 73 -3.27 -6.45 5.13
CA GLN A 73 -2.13 -5.84 4.45
C GLN A 73 -1.86 -4.44 5.00
N GLN A 74 -0.58 -4.07 5.09
CA GLN A 74 -0.21 -2.78 5.67
C GLN A 74 -0.28 -1.64 4.67
N LEU A 75 -1.34 -0.84 4.79
CA LEU A 75 -1.41 0.48 4.18
C LEU A 75 -0.77 1.53 5.08
N PHE A 76 -0.08 2.46 4.45
CA PHE A 76 0.50 3.62 5.13
C PHE A 76 -0.57 4.47 5.83
N THR A 77 -1.71 4.70 5.17
CA THR A 77 -2.80 5.52 5.69
C THR A 77 -3.46 4.92 6.94
N GLU A 78 -3.51 3.59 7.05
CA GLU A 78 -4.08 2.90 8.20
C GLU A 78 -3.10 2.85 9.39
N ASN A 79 -1.82 2.59 9.11
CA ASN A 79 -0.78 2.50 10.15
C ASN A 79 -0.34 3.84 10.72
N THR A 80 -0.80 4.96 10.18
CA THR A 80 -0.38 6.29 10.65
C THR A 80 -0.88 6.56 12.09
N VAL A 81 -2.14 6.27 12.39
CA VAL A 81 -2.74 6.58 13.70
C VAL A 81 -2.16 5.69 14.80
N THR A 82 -2.04 4.39 14.54
CA THR A 82 -1.50 3.41 15.49
C THR A 82 -0.01 3.64 15.75
N ALA A 83 0.76 4.05 14.74
CA ALA A 83 2.19 4.34 14.89
C ALA A 83 2.47 5.66 15.63
N VAL A 84 1.59 6.66 15.52
CA VAL A 84 1.76 7.97 16.19
C VAL A 84 1.38 7.92 17.68
N LEU A 85 0.46 7.03 18.07
CA LEU A 85 -0.04 6.92 19.44
C LEU A 85 1.07 6.75 20.52
N PRO A 86 2.09 5.89 20.33
CA PRO A 86 3.20 5.75 21.28
C PRO A 86 4.06 7.01 21.40
N VAL A 87 4.20 7.77 20.31
CA VAL A 87 4.94 9.03 20.29
C VAL A 87 4.18 10.11 21.07
N MET A 88 2.84 10.14 20.95
CA MET A 88 2.01 11.06 21.73
C MET A 88 2.00 10.72 23.23
N GLN A 89 1.98 9.43 23.57
CA GLN A 89 1.99 8.99 24.98
C GLN A 89 3.35 9.19 25.65
N LYS A 90 4.45 8.98 24.92
CA LYS A 90 5.83 9.15 25.40
C LYS A 90 6.68 9.78 24.30
N PRO A 91 6.73 11.12 24.21
CA PRO A 91 7.50 11.83 23.19
C PRO A 91 8.99 11.74 23.51
N THR A 92 9.61 10.63 23.09
CA THR A 92 11.06 10.40 23.19
C THR A 92 11.65 10.33 21.79
N MET A 93 12.90 10.79 21.64
CA MET A 93 13.60 10.75 20.34
C MET A 93 13.72 9.32 19.78
N SER A 94 13.78 8.31 20.67
CA SER A 94 13.76 6.90 20.29
C SER A 94 12.42 6.51 19.62
N ASN A 95 11.29 6.92 20.20
CA ASN A 95 9.97 6.61 19.65
C ASN A 95 9.72 7.33 18.30
N VAL A 96 10.25 8.55 18.15
CA VAL A 96 10.22 9.29 16.88
C VAL A 96 11.04 8.57 15.80
N GLY A 97 12.22 8.04 16.16
CA GLY A 97 13.03 7.25 15.23
C GLY A 97 12.34 5.96 14.76
N LEU A 98 11.68 5.25 15.68
CA LEU A 98 10.89 4.06 15.35
C LEU A 98 9.69 4.38 14.44
N LEU A 99 9.00 5.50 14.70
CA LEU A 99 7.90 5.99 13.85
C LEU A 99 8.38 6.24 12.42
N ILE A 100 9.46 7.01 12.25
CA ILE A 100 10.00 7.35 10.93
C ILE A 100 10.46 6.09 10.19
N ARG A 101 11.07 5.13 10.88
CA ARG A 101 11.47 3.84 10.29
C ARG A 101 10.24 3.07 9.80
N LEU A 102 9.20 2.94 10.61
CA LEU A 102 7.97 2.24 10.25
C LEU A 102 7.28 2.91 9.05
N TRP A 103 7.14 4.23 9.09
CA TRP A 103 6.60 5.01 7.98
C TRP A 103 7.42 4.85 6.71
N GLY A 104 8.75 4.94 6.79
CA GLY A 104 9.63 4.75 5.65
C GLY A 104 9.44 3.37 5.00
N VAL A 105 9.44 2.30 5.80
CA VAL A 105 9.27 0.93 5.31
C VAL A 105 7.90 0.73 4.65
N VAL A 106 6.81 1.14 5.32
CA VAL A 106 5.46 0.92 4.80
C VAL A 106 5.18 1.79 3.57
N LEU A 107 5.60 3.07 3.59
CA LEU A 107 5.44 3.97 2.44
C LEU A 107 6.22 3.47 1.22
N LEU A 108 7.49 3.09 1.40
CA LEU A 108 8.30 2.52 0.33
C LEU A 108 7.68 1.22 -0.20
N GLY A 109 7.21 0.34 0.69
CA GLY A 109 6.54 -0.90 0.30
C GLY A 109 5.29 -0.63 -0.53
N ASN A 110 4.41 0.28 -0.10
CA ASN A 110 3.20 0.63 -0.86
C ASN A 110 3.54 1.23 -2.24
N ILE A 111 4.51 2.15 -2.31
CA ILE A 111 4.93 2.75 -3.59
C ILE A 111 5.53 1.69 -4.52
N LEU A 112 6.41 0.81 -4.01
CA LEU A 112 7.01 -0.26 -4.79
C LEU A 112 5.95 -1.24 -5.29
N GLY A 113 5.00 -1.64 -4.43
CA GLY A 113 3.89 -2.51 -4.82
C GLY A 113 3.04 -1.90 -5.92
N THR A 114 2.63 -0.64 -5.77
CA THR A 114 1.85 0.07 -6.81
C THR A 114 2.66 0.25 -8.09
N GLY A 115 3.96 0.55 -8.00
CA GLY A 115 4.84 0.69 -9.15
C GLY A 115 5.05 -0.63 -9.90
N ILE A 116 5.20 -1.75 -9.18
CA ILE A 116 5.28 -3.09 -9.79
C ILE A 116 3.96 -3.43 -10.47
N ALA A 117 2.81 -3.14 -9.84
CA ALA A 117 1.51 -3.34 -10.46
C ALA A 117 1.41 -2.52 -11.77
N ALA A 118 1.69 -1.21 -11.72
CA ALA A 118 1.65 -0.34 -12.89
C ALA A 118 2.59 -0.84 -14.01
N TRP A 119 3.82 -1.23 -13.67
CA TRP A 119 4.79 -1.77 -14.63
C TRP A 119 4.34 -3.10 -15.24
N ALA A 120 3.84 -4.03 -14.41
CA ALA A 120 3.27 -5.29 -14.85
C ALA A 120 2.12 -5.06 -15.84
N PHE A 121 1.29 -4.05 -15.60
CA PHE A 121 0.16 -3.74 -16.47
C PHE A 121 0.54 -3.02 -17.76
N GLU A 122 1.59 -2.21 -17.76
CA GLU A 122 2.09 -1.56 -18.98
C GLU A 122 2.75 -2.57 -19.94
N TYR A 123 3.49 -3.54 -19.39
CA TYR A 123 4.32 -4.47 -20.16
C TYR A 123 3.74 -5.87 -20.36
N MET A 124 2.79 -6.34 -19.53
CA MET A 124 2.16 -7.64 -19.79
C MET A 124 1.10 -7.51 -20.90
N PRO A 125 1.19 -8.31 -21.98
CA PRO A 125 0.25 -8.29 -23.11
C PRO A 125 -1.09 -8.97 -22.79
N ILE A 126 -1.56 -8.84 -21.55
CA ILE A 126 -2.80 -9.45 -21.06
C ILE A 126 -4.00 -8.52 -21.32
N PHE A 127 -3.77 -7.22 -21.57
CA PHE A 127 -4.81 -6.22 -21.73
C PHE A 127 -4.74 -5.53 -23.10
N ASN A 128 -5.91 -5.29 -23.72
CA ASN A 128 -6.03 -4.58 -25.00
C ASN A 128 -5.59 -3.11 -24.86
N GLU A 129 -5.18 -2.48 -25.97
CA GLU A 129 -4.69 -1.09 -25.99
C GLU A 129 -5.67 -0.09 -25.34
N GLU A 130 -6.99 -0.30 -25.53
CA GLU A 130 -8.04 0.53 -24.94
C GLU A 130 -8.06 0.50 -23.40
N THR A 131 -7.90 -0.68 -22.79
CA THR A 131 -7.81 -0.83 -21.33
C THR A 131 -6.58 -0.13 -20.77
N ARG A 132 -5.46 -0.18 -21.52
CA ARG A 132 -4.21 0.45 -21.12
C ARG A 132 -4.30 1.97 -21.17
N ASP A 133 -4.95 2.53 -22.19
CA ASP A 133 -5.15 3.98 -22.34
C ASP A 133 -6.09 4.54 -21.25
N ALA A 134 -7.15 3.81 -20.91
CA ALA A 134 -8.02 4.17 -19.79
C ALA A 134 -7.32 4.12 -18.43
N PHE A 135 -6.43 3.14 -18.20
CA PHE A 135 -5.62 3.09 -16.99
C PHE A 135 -4.72 4.34 -16.87
N VAL A 136 -4.00 4.71 -17.94
CA VAL A 136 -3.18 5.94 -17.95
C VAL A 136 -4.06 7.17 -17.69
N LYS A 137 -5.20 7.28 -18.36
CA LYS A 137 -6.12 8.41 -18.19
C LYS A 137 -6.68 8.51 -16.77
N SER A 138 -6.97 7.38 -16.13
CA SER A 138 -7.44 7.31 -14.74
C SER A 138 -6.36 7.62 -13.70
N ALA A 139 -5.08 7.46 -14.04
CA ALA A 139 -3.96 7.78 -13.16
C ALA A 139 -3.62 9.29 -13.13
N TRP A 140 -4.08 10.06 -14.13
CA TRP A 140 -3.85 11.50 -14.26
C TRP A 140 -5.09 12.38 -13.99
N MET A 141 -6.23 11.77 -13.66
CA MET A 141 -7.50 12.44 -13.35
C MET A 141 -7.71 12.56 -11.84
#